data_AF-A1T2A7-F1
#
_entry.id   AF-A1T2A7-F1
#
_cell.length_a   1.000
_cell.length_b   1.000
_cell.length_c   1.000
_cell.angle_alpha   90.00
_cell.angle_beta   90.00
_cell.angle_gamma   90.00
#
_symmetry.space_group_name_H-M   'P 1'
#
loop_
_entity.id
_entity.type
_entity.pdbx_description
1 polymer ?
#
loop_
_entity_poly.entity_id
_entity_poly.type
_entity_poly.pdbx_seq_one_letter_code
_entity_poly.pdbx_strand_id
1 'polypeptide(L)'
;MATPASLFRSRVTDPELHPAADLSRPDEQVSPIPLMAPPNVRSGPLPIEMEARVPPSGVVVIAGLQQLWVGKNYAGLTVTLWIHLTSIHILLADEVIKTVSSRVTTADLERLSLRGVRAGRPDPAGPTLPNSRCNGGPTPVEIERTANRDGIVVVRGQELALGTGVAGTRVTLRFDVGLIHASAGNMLLKTLPNPFPINECQDIRGARPATTALPIAPPAGPQSVQRRVAKDGVVMVAGQRLRVGRTHAGTIVTVVVEDHHFRVLDGIRELSLHARTTTKPIRNFNAHRPRKR
;
A
#
# COMPACT_ATOMS: atom_id res chain seq x y z
N MET A 1 -32.88 37.11 -43.23
CA MET A 1 -31.61 37.55 -42.62
C MET A 1 -31.94 38.29 -41.33
N ALA A 2 -31.32 37.87 -40.22
CA ALA A 2 -31.22 38.49 -38.88
C ALA A 2 -32.48 38.59 -37.97
N THR A 3 -32.53 37.68 -36.99
CA THR A 3 -32.93 37.89 -35.57
C THR A 3 -32.08 39.00 -34.93
N PRO A 4 -32.50 39.71 -33.85
CA PRO A 4 -32.52 39.19 -32.45
C PRO A 4 -33.54 39.92 -31.54
N ALA A 5 -33.62 39.81 -30.21
CA ALA A 5 -33.48 38.71 -29.24
C ALA A 5 -34.20 39.17 -27.94
N SER A 6 -34.57 38.16 -27.14
CA SER A 6 -35.16 38.13 -25.81
C SER A 6 -34.61 39.12 -24.77
N LEU A 7 -35.44 39.49 -23.77
CA LEU A 7 -35.12 39.46 -22.32
C LEU A 7 -36.32 39.99 -21.50
N PHE A 8 -36.96 39.14 -20.68
CA PHE A 8 -37.82 39.57 -19.58
C PHE A 8 -37.43 38.85 -18.28
N ARG A 9 -37.19 39.64 -17.23
CA ARG A 9 -37.24 39.26 -15.81
C ARG A 9 -38.26 40.16 -15.13
N SER A 10 -38.83 39.67 -14.02
CA SER A 10 -39.35 40.37 -12.80
C SER A 10 -40.70 39.73 -12.40
N ARG A 11 -40.84 39.04 -11.25
CA ARG A 11 -40.95 39.47 -9.82
C ARG A 11 -42.40 39.30 -9.31
N VAL A 12 -42.50 38.73 -8.09
CA VAL A 12 -43.43 39.05 -7.00
C VAL A 12 -44.91 38.70 -7.19
N THR A 13 -45.50 37.99 -6.22
CA THR A 13 -46.68 38.45 -5.44
C THR A 13 -46.85 37.53 -4.21
N ASP A 14 -46.72 38.13 -3.04
CA ASP A 14 -47.37 37.74 -1.78
C ASP A 14 -48.41 38.86 -1.55
N PRO A 15 -49.61 38.62 -0.97
CA PRO A 15 -49.79 38.78 0.49
C PRO A 15 -50.93 37.85 1.04
N GLU A 16 -51.32 37.77 2.32
CA GLU A 16 -51.71 38.83 3.26
C GLU A 16 -52.18 38.24 4.62
N LEU A 17 -52.11 39.06 5.68
CA LEU A 17 -52.90 39.10 6.94
C LEU A 17 -52.43 38.37 8.23
N HIS A 18 -51.95 39.21 9.17
CA HIS A 18 -51.83 39.10 10.65
C HIS A 18 -53.23 39.00 11.35
N PRO A 19 -53.42 38.81 12.71
CA PRO A 19 -52.52 39.10 13.85
C PRO A 19 -52.59 38.20 15.14
N ALA A 20 -51.55 38.38 15.98
CA ALA A 20 -51.42 38.48 17.46
C ALA A 20 -52.17 37.61 18.52
N ALA A 21 -51.36 37.24 19.53
CA ALA A 21 -51.64 36.82 20.93
C ALA A 21 -52.21 35.38 21.09
N ASP A 22 -51.83 34.54 22.05
CA ASP A 22 -51.48 34.81 23.45
C ASP A 22 -50.68 33.63 24.08
N LEU A 23 -50.08 33.88 25.24
CA LEU A 23 -49.14 33.03 25.98
C LEU A 23 -49.80 31.87 26.77
N SER A 24 -49.08 30.72 26.86
CA SER A 24 -48.91 29.82 28.04
C SER A 24 -49.48 28.36 28.00
N ARG A 25 -48.57 27.40 27.71
CA ARG A 25 -48.24 26.05 28.34
C ARG A 25 -49.34 25.02 28.74
N PRO A 26 -49.02 23.71 28.94
CA PRO A 26 -47.86 22.87 28.53
C PRO A 26 -48.22 21.44 28.01
N ASP A 27 -47.18 20.67 27.66
CA ASP A 27 -47.10 19.21 27.45
C ASP A 27 -47.62 18.58 26.14
N GLU A 28 -46.73 18.49 25.15
CA GLU A 28 -46.47 17.21 24.49
C GLU A 28 -44.99 17.13 24.08
N GLN A 29 -44.26 16.19 24.69
CA GLN A 29 -42.86 15.92 24.43
C GLN A 29 -42.67 15.45 22.98
N VAL A 30 -42.26 16.35 22.09
CA VAL A 30 -41.69 15.96 20.80
C VAL A 30 -40.18 15.89 20.98
N SER A 31 -39.70 14.68 21.27
CA SER A 31 -38.28 14.31 21.19
C SER A 31 -37.72 14.75 19.82
N PRO A 32 -36.56 15.42 19.75
CA PRO A 32 -35.92 15.69 18.48
C PRO A 32 -35.56 14.35 17.86
N ILE A 33 -36.12 14.06 16.67
CA ILE A 33 -35.63 12.98 15.81
C ILE A 33 -34.12 13.22 15.65
N PRO A 34 -33.24 12.31 16.06
CA PRO A 34 -31.83 12.48 15.79
C PRO A 34 -31.69 12.46 14.28
N LEU A 35 -31.23 13.59 13.71
CA LEU A 35 -30.75 13.62 12.33
C LEU A 35 -29.73 12.50 12.21
N MET A 36 -30.12 11.44 11.50
CA MET A 36 -29.22 10.38 11.07
C MET A 36 -28.09 11.07 10.33
N ALA A 37 -26.93 11.17 10.98
CA ALA A 37 -25.69 11.46 10.31
C ALA A 37 -25.57 10.48 9.13
N PRO A 38 -25.20 10.93 7.92
CA PRO A 38 -25.02 10.02 6.80
C PRO A 38 -24.04 8.94 7.26
N PRO A 39 -24.32 7.64 7.01
CA PRO A 39 -23.35 6.62 7.32
C PRO A 39 -22.08 6.98 6.58
N ASN A 40 -21.01 7.20 7.33
CA ASN A 40 -19.68 7.40 6.78
C ASN A 40 -19.23 6.05 6.20
N VAL A 41 -19.80 5.67 5.06
CA VAL A 41 -19.42 4.47 4.31
C VAL A 41 -18.14 4.83 3.57
N ARG A 42 -17.03 4.86 4.31
CA ARG A 42 -15.75 4.43 3.74
C ARG A 42 -15.57 2.95 4.03
N SER A 43 -16.56 2.14 3.61
CA SER A 43 -16.36 0.70 3.52
C SER A 43 -15.45 0.48 2.32
N GLY A 44 -14.19 0.10 2.57
CA GLY A 44 -13.39 -0.53 1.52
C GLY A 44 -14.14 -1.75 0.97
N PRO A 45 -13.87 -2.17 -0.27
CA PRO A 45 -14.57 -3.30 -0.87
C PRO A 45 -14.42 -4.53 0.02
N LEU A 46 -15.57 -5.10 0.42
CA LEU A 46 -15.61 -6.29 1.24
C LEU A 46 -15.00 -7.46 0.47
N PRO A 47 -14.26 -8.36 1.16
CA PRO A 47 -13.80 -9.58 0.54
C PRO A 47 -15.00 -10.41 0.09
N ILE A 48 -14.77 -11.34 -0.84
CA ILE A 48 -15.79 -12.29 -1.32
C ILE A 48 -15.29 -13.72 -1.17
N GLU A 49 -16.23 -14.65 -0.99
CA GLU A 49 -15.96 -16.07 -0.91
C GLU A 49 -16.64 -16.81 -2.05
N MET A 50 -15.87 -17.65 -2.72
CA MET A 50 -16.36 -18.48 -3.82
C MET A 50 -15.80 -19.89 -3.69
N GLU A 51 -16.65 -20.88 -3.85
CA GLU A 51 -16.22 -22.26 -3.99
C GLU A 51 -15.72 -22.54 -5.40
N ALA A 52 -14.61 -23.26 -5.50
CA ALA A 52 -14.08 -23.69 -6.77
C ALA A 52 -13.58 -25.13 -6.68
N ARG A 53 -13.98 -25.96 -7.64
CA ARG A 53 -13.45 -27.32 -7.76
C ARG A 53 -12.09 -27.28 -8.43
N VAL A 54 -11.09 -27.90 -7.81
CA VAL A 54 -9.72 -27.96 -8.34
C VAL A 54 -9.68 -28.93 -9.54
N PRO A 55 -9.32 -28.47 -10.74
CA PRO A 55 -9.20 -29.35 -11.90
C PRO A 55 -7.99 -30.30 -11.79
N PRO A 56 -7.91 -31.37 -12.60
CA PRO A 56 -6.73 -32.24 -12.67
C PRO A 56 -5.40 -31.51 -12.95
N SER A 57 -5.47 -30.34 -13.60
CA SER A 57 -4.32 -29.48 -13.83
C SER A 57 -3.77 -28.86 -12.54
N GLY A 58 -4.55 -28.80 -11.46
CA GLY A 58 -4.22 -28.11 -10.22
C GLY A 58 -4.33 -26.58 -10.30
N VAL A 59 -4.88 -26.04 -11.40
CA VAL A 59 -5.04 -24.60 -11.64
C VAL A 59 -6.51 -24.22 -11.55
N VAL A 60 -6.84 -23.31 -10.64
CA VAL A 60 -8.18 -22.71 -10.51
C VAL A 60 -8.14 -21.31 -11.12
N VAL A 61 -9.18 -20.94 -11.87
CA VAL A 61 -9.28 -19.61 -12.51
C VAL A 61 -10.43 -18.84 -11.87
N ILE A 62 -10.14 -17.65 -11.35
CA ILE A 62 -11.17 -16.73 -10.83
C ILE A 62 -11.77 -16.00 -12.03
N ALA A 63 -12.89 -16.48 -12.55
CA ALA A 63 -13.74 -15.77 -13.54
C ALA A 63 -12.98 -15.09 -14.71
N GLY A 64 -11.85 -15.63 -15.15
CA GLY A 64 -10.98 -15.07 -16.20
C GLY A 64 -10.00 -13.97 -15.76
N LEU A 65 -10.02 -13.57 -14.49
CA LEU A 65 -9.21 -12.48 -13.93
C LEU A 65 -7.82 -12.93 -13.49
N GLN A 66 -7.74 -14.06 -12.78
CA GLN A 66 -6.48 -14.57 -12.23
C GLN A 66 -6.47 -16.09 -12.18
N GLN A 67 -5.36 -16.68 -12.61
CA GLN A 67 -5.09 -18.11 -12.46
C GLN A 67 -4.33 -18.36 -11.16
N LEU A 68 -4.74 -19.38 -10.41
CA LEU A 68 -4.20 -19.76 -9.13
C LEU A 68 -3.74 -21.22 -9.17
N TRP A 69 -2.46 -21.44 -8.95
CA TRP A 69 -1.93 -22.79 -8.75
C TRP A 69 -2.30 -23.27 -7.34
N VAL A 70 -3.22 -24.23 -7.22
CA VAL A 70 -3.58 -24.90 -5.97
C VAL A 70 -2.70 -26.15 -5.76
N GLY A 71 -2.44 -26.88 -6.84
CA GLY A 71 -1.62 -28.10 -6.84
C GLY A 71 -2.44 -29.36 -7.16
N LYS A 72 -1.81 -30.31 -7.84
CA LYS A 72 -2.47 -31.54 -8.33
C LYS A 72 -2.95 -32.47 -7.22
N ASN A 73 -2.33 -32.40 -6.04
CA ASN A 73 -2.74 -33.20 -4.86
C ASN A 73 -4.14 -32.83 -4.35
N TYR A 74 -4.66 -31.67 -4.73
CA TYR A 74 -6.00 -31.22 -4.37
C TYR A 74 -7.00 -31.40 -5.52
N ALA A 75 -6.60 -32.03 -6.63
CA ALA A 75 -7.47 -32.23 -7.79
C ALA A 75 -8.74 -33.01 -7.41
N GLY A 76 -9.87 -32.54 -7.90
CA GLY A 76 -11.19 -33.12 -7.62
C GLY A 76 -11.84 -32.61 -6.34
N LEU A 77 -11.08 -32.02 -5.41
CA LEU A 77 -11.60 -31.40 -4.19
C LEU A 77 -12.18 -30.01 -4.48
N THR A 78 -13.14 -29.61 -3.64
CA THR A 78 -13.69 -28.24 -3.63
C THR A 78 -12.93 -27.43 -2.59
N VAL A 79 -12.39 -26.29 -3.02
CA VAL A 79 -11.72 -25.33 -2.14
C VAL A 79 -12.53 -24.03 -2.07
N THR A 80 -12.46 -23.34 -0.94
CA THR A 80 -13.04 -22.01 -0.80
C THR A 80 -11.97 -20.97 -1.12
N LEU A 81 -12.26 -20.08 -2.05
CA LEU A 81 -11.42 -18.94 -2.37
C LEU A 81 -11.96 -17.73 -1.63
N TRP A 82 -11.18 -17.23 -0.67
CA TRP A 82 -11.41 -15.92 -0.06
C TRP A 82 -10.61 -14.90 -0.86
N ILE A 83 -11.27 -13.90 -1.43
CA ILE A 83 -10.69 -12.97 -2.40
C ILE A 83 -10.82 -11.54 -1.86
N HIS A 84 -9.68 -10.88 -1.69
CA HIS A 84 -9.57 -9.46 -1.33
C HIS A 84 -8.71 -8.72 -2.36
N LEU A 85 -8.59 -7.39 -2.23
CA LEU A 85 -7.75 -6.57 -3.11
C LEU A 85 -6.24 -6.85 -2.97
N THR A 86 -5.82 -7.33 -1.80
CA THR A 86 -4.39 -7.53 -1.48
C THR A 86 -3.98 -9.00 -1.60
N SER A 87 -4.84 -9.90 -1.14
CA SER A 87 -4.56 -11.33 -1.02
C SER A 87 -5.77 -12.18 -1.41
N ILE A 88 -5.47 -13.40 -1.83
CA ILE A 88 -6.43 -14.47 -2.03
C ILE A 88 -5.98 -15.64 -1.15
N HIS A 89 -6.85 -16.07 -0.24
CA HIS A 89 -6.64 -17.27 0.55
C HIS A 89 -7.39 -18.43 -0.10
N ILE A 90 -6.71 -19.55 -0.26
CA ILE A 90 -7.30 -20.81 -0.71
C ILE A 90 -7.47 -21.66 0.54
N LEU A 91 -8.70 -22.08 0.80
CA LEU A 91 -9.07 -22.83 1.98
C LEU A 91 -9.60 -24.21 1.62
N LEU A 92 -9.26 -25.18 2.46
CA LEU A 92 -9.82 -26.54 2.42
C LEU A 92 -10.28 -26.87 3.84
N ALA A 93 -11.54 -27.28 4.00
CA ALA A 93 -12.14 -27.53 5.33
C ALA A 93 -11.92 -26.36 6.31
N ASP A 94 -12.11 -25.13 5.83
CA ASP A 94 -11.89 -23.86 6.57
C ASP A 94 -10.46 -23.54 7.01
N GLU A 95 -9.47 -24.39 6.68
CA GLU A 95 -8.05 -24.13 6.91
C GLU A 95 -7.38 -23.49 5.69
N VAL A 96 -6.54 -22.47 5.90
CA VAL A 96 -5.80 -21.80 4.82
C VAL A 96 -4.65 -22.67 4.35
N ILE A 97 -4.82 -23.32 3.21
CA ILE A 97 -3.77 -24.16 2.61
C ILE A 97 -2.76 -23.34 1.79
N LYS A 98 -3.17 -22.17 1.28
CA LYS A 98 -2.30 -21.29 0.48
C LYS A 98 -2.78 -19.85 0.43
N THR A 99 -1.84 -18.92 0.43
CA THR A 99 -2.09 -17.48 0.21
C THR A 99 -1.37 -17.01 -1.05
N VAL A 100 -2.06 -16.24 -1.89
CA VAL A 100 -1.53 -15.68 -3.14
C VAL A 100 -1.83 -14.18 -3.19
N SER A 101 -0.94 -13.38 -3.79
CA SER A 101 -1.21 -11.97 -4.04
C SER A 101 -2.40 -11.80 -4.99
N SER A 102 -3.32 -10.91 -4.66
CA SER A 102 -4.46 -10.60 -5.53
C SER A 102 -4.07 -9.64 -6.65
N ARG A 103 -4.58 -9.88 -7.85
CA ARG A 103 -4.57 -8.95 -8.99
C ARG A 103 -5.97 -8.42 -9.30
N VAL A 104 -6.95 -8.72 -8.45
CA VAL A 104 -8.35 -8.34 -8.61
C VAL A 104 -8.54 -6.87 -8.24
N THR A 105 -9.23 -6.11 -9.09
CA THR A 105 -9.54 -4.70 -8.82
C THR A 105 -10.85 -4.53 -8.06
N THR A 106 -11.11 -3.34 -7.53
CA THR A 106 -12.40 -3.01 -6.88
C THR A 106 -13.60 -3.26 -7.80
N ALA A 107 -13.49 -2.88 -9.07
CA ALA A 107 -14.55 -3.11 -10.07
C ALA A 107 -14.79 -4.61 -10.32
N ASP A 108 -13.75 -5.43 -10.20
CA ASP A 108 -13.88 -6.87 -10.37
C ASP A 108 -14.53 -7.54 -9.16
N LEU A 109 -14.23 -7.08 -7.94
CA LEU A 109 -14.96 -7.53 -6.73
C LEU A 109 -16.44 -7.16 -6.79
N GLU A 110 -16.76 -5.95 -7.25
CA GLU A 110 -18.15 -5.52 -7.46
C GLU A 110 -18.86 -6.40 -8.51
N ARG A 111 -18.21 -6.67 -9.65
CA ARG A 111 -18.75 -7.58 -10.67
C ARG A 111 -18.98 -8.99 -10.15
N LEU A 112 -18.07 -9.49 -9.32
CA LEU A 112 -18.22 -10.82 -8.71
C LEU A 112 -19.34 -10.81 -7.67
N SER A 113 -19.48 -9.74 -6.87
CA SER A 113 -20.60 -9.57 -5.95
C SER A 113 -21.95 -9.52 -6.68
N LEU A 114 -22.04 -8.81 -7.81
CA LEU A 114 -23.23 -8.77 -8.66
C LEU A 114 -23.58 -10.14 -9.30
N ARG A 115 -22.61 -11.05 -9.40
CA ARG A 115 -22.84 -12.44 -9.83
C ARG A 115 -23.36 -13.35 -8.72
N GLY A 116 -23.67 -12.79 -7.55
CA GLY A 116 -24.20 -13.54 -6.41
C GLY A 116 -23.12 -14.29 -5.61
N VAL A 117 -21.85 -13.92 -5.76
CA VAL A 117 -20.77 -14.49 -4.94
C VAL A 117 -20.95 -14.03 -3.49
N ARG A 118 -20.75 -14.95 -2.55
CA ARG A 118 -20.98 -14.71 -1.12
C ARG A 118 -20.03 -13.62 -0.60
N ALA A 119 -20.53 -12.77 0.30
CA ALA A 119 -19.67 -11.89 1.07
C ALA A 119 -18.65 -12.71 1.88
N GLY A 120 -17.38 -12.36 1.76
CA GLY A 120 -16.29 -13.04 2.42
C GLY A 120 -16.34 -12.81 3.92
N ARG A 121 -15.92 -13.82 4.68
CA ARG A 121 -15.73 -13.72 6.13
C ARG A 121 -14.56 -12.76 6.44
N PRO A 122 -14.35 -12.38 7.72
CA PRO A 122 -13.12 -11.70 8.11
C PRO A 122 -11.88 -12.50 7.68
N ASP A 123 -10.74 -11.83 7.47
CA ASP A 123 -9.53 -12.46 6.93
C ASP A 123 -9.23 -13.80 7.64
N PRO A 124 -9.30 -14.94 6.90
CA PRO A 124 -9.11 -16.26 7.49
C PRO A 124 -7.65 -16.55 7.86
N ALA A 125 -6.70 -15.81 7.30
CA ALA A 125 -5.29 -15.87 7.69
C ALA A 125 -4.92 -14.76 8.70
N GLY A 126 -5.90 -13.93 9.08
CA GLY A 126 -5.73 -12.91 10.11
C GLY A 126 -5.46 -13.53 11.49
N PRO A 127 -4.73 -12.84 12.37
CA PRO A 127 -4.54 -13.33 13.74
C PRO A 127 -5.92 -13.52 14.39
N THR A 128 -6.17 -14.72 14.89
CA THR A 128 -7.34 -15.06 15.69
C THR A 128 -7.35 -14.19 16.94
N LEU A 129 -8.08 -13.08 16.87
CA LEU A 129 -8.47 -12.29 18.03
C LEU A 129 -9.96 -12.51 18.26
N PRO A 130 -10.40 -12.88 19.47
CA PRO A 130 -11.82 -13.01 19.75
C PRO A 130 -12.49 -11.66 19.54
N ASN A 131 -13.62 -11.67 18.84
CA ASN A 131 -14.48 -10.52 18.59
C ASN A 131 -14.81 -9.80 19.91
N SER A 132 -14.07 -8.74 20.20
CA SER A 132 -14.54 -7.63 21.01
C SER A 132 -14.41 -6.38 20.16
N ARG A 133 -15.53 -5.69 19.98
CA ARG A 133 -15.64 -4.44 19.25
C ARG A 133 -14.68 -3.42 19.87
N CYS A 134 -13.49 -3.30 19.31
CA CYS A 134 -12.57 -2.20 19.57
C CYS A 134 -12.08 -1.71 18.22
N ASN A 135 -12.54 -0.54 17.83
CA ASN A 135 -11.91 0.26 16.80
C ASN A 135 -10.51 0.59 17.32
N GLY A 136 -9.49 -0.17 16.92
CA GLY A 136 -8.16 -0.04 17.52
C GLY A 136 -7.33 -1.31 17.38
N GLY A 137 -6.88 -1.60 16.15
CA GLY A 137 -5.58 -2.25 16.04
C GLY A 137 -4.55 -1.41 16.80
N PRO A 138 -3.49 -2.00 17.37
CA PRO A 138 -2.55 -1.28 18.20
C PRO A 138 -2.07 -0.03 17.45
N THR A 139 -2.46 1.15 17.96
CA THR A 139 -2.17 2.41 17.28
C THR A 139 -0.67 2.58 17.23
N PRO A 140 -0.07 2.66 16.02
CA PRO A 140 1.37 2.86 15.90
C PRO A 140 1.76 4.13 16.65
N VAL A 141 2.94 4.10 17.26
CA VAL A 141 3.43 5.20 18.10
C VAL A 141 4.57 5.88 17.38
N GLU A 142 4.59 7.21 17.43
CA GLU A 142 5.71 8.01 16.95
C GLU A 142 6.45 8.65 18.12
N ILE A 143 7.77 8.69 18.03
CA ILE A 143 8.61 9.56 18.85
C ILE A 143 9.54 10.34 17.95
N GLU A 144 9.97 11.49 18.46
CA GLU A 144 10.97 12.31 17.80
C GLU A 144 12.24 12.33 18.64
N ARG A 145 13.37 12.02 17.99
CA ARG A 145 14.69 11.96 18.63
C ARG A 145 15.76 12.48 17.70
N THR A 146 16.76 13.12 18.27
CA THR A 146 17.96 13.50 17.53
C THR A 146 18.96 12.35 17.59
N ALA A 147 19.46 11.92 16.43
CA ALA A 147 20.51 10.92 16.39
C ALA A 147 21.85 11.52 16.85
N ASN A 148 22.63 10.74 17.60
CA ASN A 148 23.95 11.16 18.06
C ASN A 148 24.96 11.28 16.89
N ARG A 149 26.22 11.60 17.19
CA ARG A 149 27.29 11.73 16.18
C ARG A 149 27.51 10.47 15.33
N ASP A 150 27.20 9.30 15.89
CA ASP A 150 27.36 8.01 15.21
C ASP A 150 26.08 7.57 14.48
N GLY A 151 25.02 8.39 14.53
CA GLY A 151 23.73 8.07 13.93
C GLY A 151 22.94 7.03 14.71
N ILE A 152 23.13 6.97 16.03
CA ILE A 152 22.40 6.11 16.96
C ILE A 152 21.32 6.93 17.68
N VAL A 153 20.15 6.33 17.84
CA VAL A 153 19.08 6.86 18.70
C VAL A 153 18.84 5.90 19.84
N VAL A 154 18.90 6.40 21.08
CA VAL A 154 18.60 5.58 22.27
C VAL A 154 17.13 5.70 22.65
N VAL A 155 16.45 4.56 22.72
CA VAL A 155 15.04 4.45 23.14
C VAL A 155 14.96 3.42 24.25
N ARG A 156 14.48 3.80 25.44
CA ARG A 156 14.33 2.88 26.59
C ARG A 156 15.60 2.05 26.92
N GLY A 157 16.79 2.64 26.69
CA GLY A 157 18.07 1.97 26.94
C GLY A 157 18.52 1.03 25.81
N GLN A 158 17.75 0.88 24.73
CA GLN A 158 18.17 0.18 23.52
C GLN A 158 18.74 1.16 22.48
N GLU A 159 19.83 0.77 21.84
CA GLU A 159 20.49 1.55 20.79
C GLU A 159 19.92 1.18 19.42
N LEU A 160 19.30 2.15 18.76
CA LEU A 160 18.81 2.02 17.39
C LEU A 160 19.81 2.67 16.44
N ALA A 161 20.67 1.85 15.82
CA ALA A 161 21.65 2.31 14.85
C ALA A 161 20.98 2.65 13.51
N LEU A 162 20.83 3.94 13.20
CA LEU A 162 20.30 4.44 11.93
C LEU A 162 21.40 4.64 10.88
N GLY A 163 22.63 4.88 11.35
CA GLY A 163 23.82 5.04 10.53
C GLY A 163 24.32 6.49 10.50
N THR A 164 25.62 6.66 10.30
CA THR A 164 26.33 7.94 10.46
C THR A 164 25.82 9.09 9.57
N GLY A 165 25.16 8.78 8.45
CA GLY A 165 24.53 9.79 7.59
C GLY A 165 23.34 10.52 8.21
N VAL A 166 22.86 10.06 9.37
CA VAL A 166 21.75 10.65 10.12
C VAL A 166 22.26 11.44 11.33
N ALA A 167 23.58 11.55 11.53
CA ALA A 167 24.17 12.21 12.68
C ALA A 167 23.67 13.65 12.88
N GLY A 168 23.23 13.99 14.10
CA GLY A 168 22.69 15.32 14.43
C GLY A 168 21.33 15.64 13.79
N THR A 169 20.75 14.72 13.02
CA THR A 169 19.45 14.90 12.38
C THR A 169 18.33 14.53 13.35
N ARG A 170 17.24 15.31 13.31
CA ARG A 170 16.02 15.01 14.06
C ARG A 170 15.17 14.02 13.28
N VAL A 171 14.94 12.86 13.88
CA VAL A 171 14.31 11.69 13.26
C VAL A 171 13.00 11.39 13.96
N THR A 172 11.97 11.12 13.18
CA THR A 172 10.73 10.51 13.64
C THR A 172 10.87 9.00 13.58
N LEU A 173 10.75 8.33 14.71
CA LEU A 173 10.70 6.88 14.80
C LEU A 173 9.24 6.46 14.98
N ARG A 174 8.70 5.75 13.99
CA ARG A 174 7.37 5.16 14.05
C ARG A 174 7.48 3.67 14.37
N PHE A 175 6.92 3.27 15.49
CA PHE A 175 6.84 1.89 15.97
C PHE A 175 5.56 1.26 15.45
N ASP A 176 5.71 0.22 14.64
CA ASP A 176 4.63 -0.61 14.12
C ASP A 176 4.78 -2.05 14.66
N VAL A 177 3.88 -2.94 14.26
CA VAL A 177 3.94 -4.36 14.62
C VAL A 177 5.22 -4.97 14.05
N GLY A 178 6.18 -5.26 14.93
CA GLY A 178 7.44 -5.94 14.59
C GLY A 178 8.48 -5.08 13.86
N LEU A 179 8.18 -3.83 13.47
CA LEU A 179 9.11 -2.95 12.75
C LEU A 179 9.14 -1.52 13.31
N ILE A 180 10.29 -0.86 13.15
CA ILE A 180 10.50 0.56 13.42
C ILE A 180 10.86 1.24 12.10
N HIS A 181 10.15 2.29 11.76
CA HIS A 181 10.43 3.14 10.60
C HIS A 181 11.01 4.47 11.06
N ALA A 182 12.26 4.72 10.71
CA ALA A 182 12.94 5.97 10.96
C ALA A 182 12.80 6.89 9.74
N SER A 183 12.26 8.09 9.92
CA SER A 183 12.11 9.10 8.87
C SER A 183 12.63 10.47 9.29
N ALA A 184 13.06 11.27 8.32
CA ALA A 184 13.29 12.70 8.50
C ALA A 184 12.39 13.45 7.50
N GLY A 185 11.39 14.17 8.01
CA GLY A 185 10.35 14.76 7.18
C GLY A 185 9.59 13.70 6.38
N ASN A 186 9.61 13.80 5.06
CA ASN A 186 8.96 12.86 4.13
C ASN A 186 9.87 11.72 3.66
N MET A 187 11.12 11.66 4.11
CA MET A 187 12.09 10.67 3.67
C MET A 187 12.22 9.53 4.68
N LEU A 188 11.96 8.30 4.25
CA LEU A 188 12.29 7.10 5.03
C LEU A 188 13.80 6.90 5.03
N LEU A 189 14.41 6.94 6.21
CA LEU A 189 15.84 6.76 6.41
C LEU A 189 16.21 5.28 6.57
N LYS A 190 15.47 4.55 7.40
CA LYS A 190 15.75 3.16 7.72
C LYS A 190 14.52 2.44 8.28
N THR A 191 14.42 1.15 8.00
CA THR A 191 13.49 0.24 8.70
C THR A 191 14.31 -0.77 9.51
N LEU A 192 13.92 -0.99 10.76
CA LEU A 192 14.59 -1.87 11.72
C LEU A 192 13.57 -2.85 12.33
N PRO A 193 13.99 -4.03 12.80
CA PRO A 193 13.16 -4.85 13.67
C PRO A 193 12.78 -4.07 14.94
N ASN A 194 11.54 -4.22 15.40
CA ASN A 194 11.08 -3.63 16.65
C ASN A 194 11.41 -4.58 17.82
N PRO A 195 12.32 -4.22 18.74
CA PRO A 195 12.62 -5.03 19.92
C PRO A 195 11.58 -4.87 21.04
N PHE A 196 10.63 -3.92 20.92
CA PHE A 196 9.65 -3.62 21.95
C PHE A 196 8.29 -4.27 21.64
N PRO A 197 7.63 -4.87 22.64
CA PRO A 197 6.23 -5.26 22.52
C PRO A 197 5.33 -4.01 22.45
N ILE A 198 4.18 -4.15 21.83
CA ILE A 198 3.36 -2.99 21.47
C ILE A 198 2.82 -2.18 22.66
N ASN A 199 2.63 -2.84 23.80
CA ASN A 199 2.20 -2.19 25.04
C ASN A 199 3.31 -1.26 25.57
N GLU A 200 4.57 -1.69 25.51
CA GLU A 200 5.71 -0.89 25.97
C GLU A 200 5.98 0.31 25.07
N CYS A 201 5.63 0.22 23.78
CA CYS A 201 5.75 1.33 22.85
C CYS A 201 4.94 2.56 23.28
N GLN A 202 3.79 2.36 23.94
CA GLN A 202 2.93 3.45 24.41
C GLN A 202 3.55 4.21 25.60
N ASP A 203 4.32 3.49 26.43
CA ASP A 203 4.96 4.05 27.63
C ASP A 203 6.30 4.73 27.32
N ILE A 204 6.76 4.72 26.07
CA ILE A 204 7.99 5.39 25.66
C ILE A 204 7.83 6.89 25.92
N ARG A 205 8.82 7.49 26.59
CA ARG A 205 8.80 8.93 26.90
C ARG A 205 8.62 9.77 25.63
N GLY A 206 7.57 10.58 25.55
CA GLY A 206 7.28 11.41 24.37
C GLY A 206 6.71 10.63 23.18
N ALA A 207 6.20 9.42 23.43
CA ALA A 207 5.26 8.71 22.56
C ALA A 207 4.05 9.59 22.28
N ARG A 208 3.69 9.68 21.00
CA ARG A 208 2.41 10.22 20.53
C ARG A 208 1.77 9.25 19.55
N PRO A 209 0.43 9.23 19.42
CA PRO A 209 -0.23 8.47 18.37
C PRO A 209 0.33 8.86 17.00
N ALA A 210 0.61 7.87 16.16
CA ALA A 210 1.20 8.11 14.86
C ALA A 210 0.21 8.82 13.94
N THR A 211 0.43 10.11 13.71
CA THR A 211 -0.34 10.95 12.79
C THR A 211 0.27 11.02 11.40
N THR A 212 1.53 10.60 11.24
CA THR A 212 2.22 10.65 9.95
C THR A 212 2.03 9.32 9.20
N ALA A 213 1.48 9.41 8.00
CA ALA A 213 1.41 8.27 7.07
C ALA A 213 2.84 7.84 6.70
N LEU A 214 3.11 6.54 6.70
CA LEU A 214 4.40 6.02 6.24
C LEU A 214 4.65 6.49 4.81
N PRO A 215 5.88 6.91 4.47
CA PRO A 215 6.26 7.17 3.09
C PRO A 215 5.92 5.92 2.26
N ILE A 216 5.21 6.12 1.15
CA ILE A 216 4.82 5.02 0.26
C ILE A 216 6.08 4.23 -0.08
N ALA A 217 6.09 2.94 0.27
CA ALA A 217 7.19 2.07 -0.07
C ALA A 217 7.44 2.19 -1.59
N PRO A 218 8.70 2.36 -2.04
CA PRO A 218 8.97 2.39 -3.46
C PRO A 218 8.39 1.11 -4.09
N PRO A 219 7.70 1.23 -5.23
CA PRO A 219 6.93 0.14 -5.81
C PRO A 219 7.82 -1.11 -5.94
N ALA A 220 7.32 -2.24 -5.46
CA ALA A 220 7.95 -3.56 -5.55
C ALA A 220 7.88 -4.11 -7.01
N GLY A 221 8.32 -3.30 -7.96
CA GLY A 221 8.47 -3.67 -9.36
C GLY A 221 9.95 -3.84 -9.73
N PRO A 222 10.24 -4.31 -10.96
CA PRO A 222 11.60 -4.39 -11.48
C PRO A 222 12.31 -3.04 -11.31
N GLN A 223 13.37 -3.02 -10.51
CA GLN A 223 14.07 -1.76 -10.24
C GLN A 223 14.86 -1.37 -11.49
N SER A 224 14.57 -0.20 -12.08
CA SER A 224 15.32 0.29 -13.23
C SER A 224 16.45 1.22 -12.81
N VAL A 225 17.61 1.06 -13.43
CA VAL A 225 18.84 1.79 -13.11
C VAL A 225 19.44 2.34 -14.39
N GLN A 226 19.74 3.63 -14.44
CA GLN A 226 20.42 4.20 -15.62
C GLN A 226 21.93 4.22 -15.43
N ARG A 227 22.65 3.78 -16.44
CA ARG A 227 24.11 3.75 -16.47
C ARG A 227 24.65 4.17 -17.80
N ARG A 228 25.73 4.96 -17.77
CA ARG A 228 26.51 5.24 -18.97
C ARG A 228 27.47 4.09 -19.21
N VAL A 229 27.45 3.53 -20.41
CA VAL A 229 28.40 2.49 -20.82
C VAL A 229 29.79 3.11 -20.93
N ALA A 230 30.78 2.52 -20.24
CA ALA A 230 32.15 2.98 -20.31
C ALA A 230 32.80 2.65 -21.68
N LYS A 231 33.98 3.21 -21.96
CA LYS A 231 34.71 2.97 -23.24
C LYS A 231 35.04 1.49 -23.48
N ASP A 232 35.14 0.70 -22.41
CA ASP A 232 35.38 -0.75 -22.46
C ASP A 232 34.10 -1.56 -22.79
N GLY A 233 32.94 -0.91 -22.88
CA GLY A 233 31.66 -1.57 -23.16
C GLY A 233 31.01 -2.19 -21.93
N VAL A 234 31.47 -1.85 -20.73
CA VAL A 234 31.00 -2.44 -19.47
C VAL A 234 30.21 -1.43 -18.64
N VAL A 235 29.22 -1.94 -17.92
CA VAL A 235 28.39 -1.21 -16.96
C VAL A 235 28.47 -1.88 -15.60
N MET A 236 28.42 -1.11 -14.52
CA MET A 236 28.41 -1.63 -13.15
C MET A 236 27.06 -1.40 -12.45
N VAL A 237 26.45 -2.48 -11.96
CA VAL A 237 25.18 -2.47 -11.23
C VAL A 237 25.29 -3.39 -10.02
N ALA A 238 24.96 -2.90 -8.82
CA ALA A 238 25.03 -3.65 -7.56
C ALA A 238 26.39 -4.35 -7.28
N GLY A 239 27.49 -3.80 -7.82
CA GLY A 239 28.84 -4.36 -7.72
C GLY A 239 29.17 -5.44 -8.77
N GLN A 240 28.23 -5.78 -9.65
CA GLN A 240 28.43 -6.72 -10.76
C GLN A 240 28.75 -5.97 -12.06
N ARG A 241 29.70 -6.50 -12.84
CA ARG A 241 30.05 -5.99 -14.17
C ARG A 241 29.16 -6.65 -15.23
N LEU A 242 28.47 -5.82 -16.01
CA LEU A 242 27.56 -6.20 -17.09
C LEU A 242 28.21 -5.80 -18.42
N ARG A 243 28.46 -6.77 -19.31
CA ARG A 243 29.09 -6.54 -20.61
C ARG A 243 28.03 -6.26 -21.66
N VAL A 244 27.89 -4.98 -22.03
CA VAL A 244 26.91 -4.51 -23.02
C VAL A 244 27.52 -4.48 -24.43
N GLY A 245 28.82 -4.17 -24.52
CA GLY A 245 29.56 -4.11 -25.78
C GLY A 245 30.09 -2.70 -26.08
N ARG A 246 31.25 -2.63 -26.74
CA ARG A 246 31.94 -1.36 -27.05
C ARG A 246 31.16 -0.48 -28.03
N THR A 247 30.32 -1.07 -28.88
CA THR A 247 29.45 -0.35 -29.83
C THR A 247 28.47 0.60 -29.14
N HIS A 248 28.12 0.32 -27.89
CA HIS A 248 27.22 1.14 -27.07
C HIS A 248 27.98 2.07 -26.11
N ALA A 249 29.30 2.21 -26.25
CA ALA A 249 30.11 3.05 -25.39
C ALA A 249 29.65 4.50 -25.42
N GLY A 250 29.48 5.10 -24.24
CA GLY A 250 29.01 6.47 -24.09
C GLY A 250 27.49 6.64 -24.05
N THR A 251 26.71 5.63 -24.46
CA THR A 251 25.24 5.61 -24.40
C THR A 251 24.77 5.39 -22.96
N ILE A 252 23.62 5.99 -22.61
CA ILE A 252 22.94 5.75 -21.32
C ILE A 252 21.96 4.60 -21.53
N VAL A 253 22.21 3.48 -20.87
CA VAL A 253 21.36 2.29 -20.91
C VAL A 253 20.53 2.19 -19.63
N THR A 254 19.33 1.64 -19.77
CA THR A 254 18.44 1.32 -18.66
C THR A 254 18.63 -0.14 -18.30
N VAL A 255 19.04 -0.42 -17.07
CA VAL A 255 19.17 -1.78 -16.56
C VAL A 255 17.98 -2.08 -15.67
N VAL A 256 17.12 -2.98 -16.12
CA VAL A 256 16.01 -3.52 -15.32
C VAL A 256 16.54 -4.66 -14.46
N VAL A 257 16.32 -4.54 -13.17
CA VAL A 257 16.83 -5.44 -12.14
C VAL A 257 15.67 -6.30 -11.68
N GLU A 258 15.73 -7.57 -12.04
CA GLU A 258 14.79 -8.58 -11.62
C GLU A 258 15.44 -9.49 -10.56
N ASP A 259 14.70 -10.48 -10.06
CA ASP A 259 15.15 -11.35 -8.97
C ASP A 259 16.37 -12.18 -9.36
N HIS A 260 16.40 -12.68 -10.60
CA HIS A 260 17.43 -13.61 -11.08
C HIS A 260 18.27 -13.09 -12.24
N HIS A 261 17.94 -11.93 -12.83
CA HIS A 261 18.65 -11.39 -13.98
C HIS A 261 18.60 -9.87 -14.06
N PHE A 262 19.54 -9.32 -14.81
CA PHE A 262 19.61 -7.93 -15.25
C PHE A 262 19.33 -7.89 -16.74
N ARG A 263 18.35 -7.08 -17.15
CA ARG A 263 18.08 -6.79 -18.56
C ARG A 263 18.59 -5.40 -18.88
N VAL A 264 19.49 -5.28 -19.85
CA VAL A 264 20.05 -4.01 -20.29
C VAL A 264 19.30 -3.57 -21.53
N LEU A 265 18.69 -2.39 -21.50
CA LEU A 265 17.91 -1.80 -22.58
C LEU A 265 18.51 -0.47 -23.04
N ASP A 266 18.39 -0.20 -24.33
CA ASP A 266 18.57 1.12 -24.93
C ASP A 266 17.20 1.59 -25.46
N GLY A 267 16.54 2.46 -24.70
CA GLY A 267 15.13 2.80 -24.89
C GLY A 267 14.23 1.58 -24.71
N ILE A 268 13.69 1.06 -25.82
CA ILE A 268 12.76 -0.08 -25.87
C ILE A 268 13.49 -1.37 -26.31
N ARG A 269 14.70 -1.24 -26.85
CA ARG A 269 15.47 -2.37 -27.40
C ARG A 269 16.30 -3.03 -26.30
N GLU A 270 16.09 -4.33 -26.09
CA GLU A 270 16.96 -5.13 -25.22
C GLU A 270 18.32 -5.38 -25.90
N LEU A 271 19.39 -5.01 -25.19
CA LEU A 271 20.77 -5.18 -25.65
C LEU A 271 21.39 -6.46 -25.12
N SER A 272 21.16 -6.78 -23.84
CA SER A 272 21.78 -7.95 -23.20
C SER A 272 21.06 -8.35 -21.92
N LEU A 273 21.13 -9.65 -21.63
CA LEU A 273 20.60 -10.27 -20.42
C LEU A 273 21.75 -10.88 -19.62
N HIS A 274 21.81 -10.61 -18.32
CA HIS A 274 22.84 -11.15 -17.43
C HIS A 274 22.24 -11.79 -16.20
N ALA A 275 22.72 -12.96 -15.79
CA ALA A 275 22.32 -13.55 -14.50
C ALA A 275 22.73 -12.64 -13.35
N ARG A 276 21.84 -12.49 -12.35
CA ARG A 276 22.11 -11.71 -11.15
C ARG A 276 22.86 -12.58 -10.14
N THR A 277 24.13 -12.29 -9.93
CA THR A 277 24.98 -13.00 -8.96
C THR A 277 25.12 -12.26 -7.63
N THR A 278 24.43 -11.12 -7.48
CA THR A 278 24.50 -10.25 -6.31
C THR A 278 23.11 -9.89 -5.80
N THR A 279 22.88 -10.11 -4.50
CA THR A 279 21.67 -9.68 -3.78
C THR A 279 21.84 -8.30 -3.14
N LYS A 280 22.98 -7.63 -3.36
CA LYS A 280 23.28 -6.34 -2.76
C LYS A 280 22.23 -5.29 -3.20
N PRO A 281 21.74 -4.46 -2.25
CA PRO A 281 20.76 -3.42 -2.57
C PRO A 281 21.39 -2.36 -3.48
N ILE A 282 20.61 -1.86 -4.43
CA ILE A 282 21.04 -0.79 -5.32
C ILE A 282 20.86 0.54 -4.59
N ARG A 283 21.98 1.22 -4.34
CA ARG A 283 21.98 2.53 -3.67
C ARG A 283 21.83 3.71 -4.63
N ASN A 284 22.37 3.58 -5.85
CA ASN A 284 22.43 4.67 -6.83
C ASN A 284 21.64 4.30 -8.09
N PHE A 285 20.43 4.84 -8.25
CA PHE A 285 19.56 4.55 -9.40
C PHE A 285 19.99 5.32 -10.66
N ASN A 286 20.50 6.54 -10.50
CA ASN A 286 21.03 7.36 -11.58
C ASN A 286 22.48 7.74 -11.30
N ALA A 287 23.41 7.03 -11.93
CA ALA A 287 24.85 7.30 -11.81
C ALA A 287 25.42 7.81 -13.15
N HIS A 288 24.76 8.83 -13.72
CA HIS A 288 25.30 9.62 -14.83
C HIS A 288 25.25 11.09 -14.45
N ARG A 289 26.29 11.85 -14.81
CA ARG A 289 26.27 13.32 -14.64
C ARG A 289 25.27 13.90 -15.64
N PRO A 290 24.38 14.82 -15.24
CA PRO A 290 23.57 15.57 -16.18
C PRO A 290 24.51 16.33 -17.13
N ARG A 291 24.24 16.24 -18.43
CA ARG A 291 24.99 16.98 -19.45
C ARG A 291 24.64 18.45 -19.27
N LYS A 292 25.60 19.30 -18.85
CA LYS A 292 25.47 20.75 -19.07
C LYS A 292 25.36 20.93 -20.59
N ARG A 293 24.23 21.49 -21.01
CA ARG A 293 24.00 21.91 -22.39
C ARG A 293 24.86 23.11 -22.70
#